data_AF-A0A947A6W3-F1
#
_entry.id   AF-A0A947A6W3-F1
#
_cell.length_a   1.000
_cell.length_b   1.000
_cell.length_c   1.000
_cell.angle_alpha   90.00
_cell.angle_beta   90.00
_cell.angle_gamma   90.00
#
_symmetry.space_group_name_H-M   'P 1'
#
loop_
_entity.id
_entity.type
_entity.pdbx_description
1 polymer ?
#
loop_
_entity_poly.entity_id
_entity_poly.type
_entity_poly.pdbx_seq_one_letter_code
_entity_poly.pdbx_strand_id
1 'polypeptide(L)'
;MKKLLYLLTVLLVGLACKNEPKTNLEDIILWEPYNDSAEVAANQDHEKARMQYKLIQSKVLDKNEVFRPLYPEVAEFSDTDYEALKPLILEQNIPAIQLQVASGKLTYEKIVLFYLYRIYKYELDNSTTLNTVIALN
;
A
#
# COMPACT_ATOMS: atom_id res chain seq x y z
N MET A 1 -40.88 35.25 0.39
CA MET A 1 -40.01 34.45 -0.52
C MET A 1 -38.55 34.37 -0.04
N LYS A 2 -37.87 35.49 0.26
CA LYS A 2 -36.47 35.46 0.79
C LYS A 2 -36.28 34.66 2.09
N LYS A 3 -37.23 34.73 3.04
CA LYS A 3 -37.19 33.93 4.29
C LYS A 3 -37.35 32.42 4.05
N LEU A 4 -38.12 32.02 3.03
CA LEU A 4 -38.31 30.62 2.65
C LEU A 4 -37.07 30.06 1.94
N LEU A 5 -36.41 30.89 1.13
CA LEU A 5 -35.13 30.57 0.48
C LEU A 5 -33.98 30.41 1.49
N TYR A 6 -33.97 31.23 2.55
CA TYR A 6 -33.02 31.11 3.66
C TYR A 6 -33.22 29.82 4.48
N LEU A 7 -34.47 29.41 4.67
CA LEU A 7 -34.78 28.14 5.35
C LEU A 7 -34.37 26.92 4.54
N LEU A 8 -34.55 26.97 3.21
CA LEU A 8 -34.17 25.87 2.31
C LEU A 8 -32.65 25.69 2.24
N THR A 9 -31.89 26.80 2.26
CA THR A 9 -30.42 26.78 2.23
C THR A 9 -29.83 26.26 3.54
N VAL A 10 -30.40 26.59 4.70
CA VAL A 10 -29.97 26.03 6.00
C VAL A 10 -30.26 24.52 6.09
N LEU A 11 -31.38 24.06 5.52
CA LEU A 11 -31.75 22.63 5.51
C LEU A 11 -30.81 21.77 4.62
N LEU A 12 -30.32 22.34 3.52
CA LEU A 12 -29.39 21.67 2.60
C LEU A 12 -27.98 21.50 3.19
N VAL A 13 -27.52 22.39 4.09
CA VAL A 13 -26.22 22.25 4.77
C VAL A 13 -26.24 21.15 5.84
N GLY A 14 -27.40 20.90 6.46
CA GLY A 14 -27.54 19.88 7.52
C GLY A 14 -27.50 18.42 7.03
N LEU A 15 -27.79 18.18 5.76
CA LEU A 15 -27.81 16.82 5.16
C LEU A 15 -26.44 16.39 4.59
N ALA A 16 -25.44 17.27 4.59
CA ALA A 16 -24.11 16.99 4.01
C ALA A 16 -23.15 16.26 4.97
N CYS A 17 -23.49 16.10 6.25
CA CYS A 17 -22.74 15.24 7.17
C CYS A 17 -23.12 13.77 6.95
N LYS A 18 -22.46 13.11 5.99
CA LYS A 18 -22.37 11.65 5.97
C LYS A 18 -21.44 11.24 7.12
N ASN A 19 -22.01 10.63 8.16
CA ASN A 19 -21.22 9.90 9.15
C ASN A 19 -20.77 8.59 8.48
N GLU A 20 -19.61 8.61 7.84
CA GLU A 20 -18.99 7.36 7.41
C GLU A 20 -18.66 6.53 8.65
N PRO A 21 -18.92 5.21 8.65
CA PRO A 21 -18.49 4.35 9.74
C PRO A 21 -16.97 4.49 9.86
N LYS A 22 -16.52 5.08 10.97
CA LYS A 22 -15.09 5.17 11.27
C LYS A 22 -14.61 3.76 11.63
N THR A 23 -14.19 2.99 10.63
CA THR A 23 -13.40 1.79 10.86
C THR A 23 -12.14 2.24 11.59
N ASN A 24 -11.90 1.70 12.77
CA ASN A 24 -10.68 2.00 13.51
C ASN A 24 -9.51 1.32 12.78
N LEU A 25 -8.45 2.08 12.47
CA LEU A 25 -7.29 1.55 11.75
C LEU A 25 -6.61 0.42 12.52
N GLU A 26 -6.72 0.41 13.84
CA GLU A 26 -6.16 -0.65 14.70
C GLU A 26 -6.90 -1.99 14.56
N ASP A 27 -8.14 -1.99 14.06
CA ASP A 27 -8.92 -3.22 13.89
C ASP A 27 -8.65 -3.90 12.53
N ILE A 28 -7.86 -3.28 11.66
CA ILE A 28 -7.55 -3.80 10.32
C ILE A 28 -6.35 -4.74 10.40
N ILE A 29 -6.60 -6.02 10.12
CA ILE A 29 -5.56 -7.03 9.95
C ILE A 29 -5.09 -6.98 8.49
N LEU A 30 -3.84 -6.57 8.28
CA LEU A 30 -3.21 -6.44 6.96
C LEU A 30 -2.47 -7.71 6.55
N TRP A 31 -1.98 -8.48 7.52
CA TRP A 31 -1.17 -9.67 7.28
C TRP A 31 -1.32 -10.70 8.40
N GLU A 32 -1.32 -11.97 8.01
CA GLU A 32 -1.31 -13.11 8.93
C GLU A 32 -0.04 -13.96 8.72
N PRO A 33 0.66 -14.33 9.80
CA PRO A 33 1.81 -15.20 9.72
C PRO A 33 1.42 -16.60 9.24
N TYR A 34 2.33 -17.24 8.51
CA TYR A 34 2.15 -18.60 8.04
C TYR A 34 3.31 -19.50 8.44
N ASN A 35 3.13 -20.82 8.33
CA ASN A 35 4.20 -21.77 8.61
C ASN A 35 5.16 -21.90 7.40
N ASP A 36 6.34 -21.29 7.50
CA ASP A 36 7.39 -21.31 6.47
C ASP A 36 8.31 -22.55 6.53
N SER A 37 8.04 -23.52 7.41
CA SER A 37 8.95 -24.66 7.64
C SER A 37 9.23 -25.47 6.37
N ALA A 38 8.23 -25.61 5.49
CA ALA A 38 8.37 -26.33 4.24
C ALA A 38 9.30 -25.60 3.25
N GLU A 39 9.18 -24.27 3.16
CA GLU A 39 10.02 -23.42 2.30
C GLU A 39 11.47 -23.39 2.80
N VAL A 40 11.66 -23.27 4.13
CA VAL A 40 12.97 -23.35 4.76
C VAL A 40 13.61 -24.72 4.49
N ALA A 41 12.85 -25.81 4.63
CA ALA A 41 13.35 -27.16 4.36
C ALA A 41 13.74 -27.34 2.89
N ALA A 42 12.94 -26.83 1.96
CA ALA A 42 13.20 -26.88 0.52
C ALA A 42 14.44 -26.07 0.08
N ASN A 43 14.95 -25.17 0.92
CA ASN A 43 16.13 -24.36 0.64
C ASN A 43 17.42 -24.90 1.29
N GLN A 44 17.36 -25.97 2.11
CA GLN A 44 18.51 -26.46 2.86
C GLN A 44 19.66 -27.01 2.00
N ASP A 45 19.37 -27.45 0.77
CA ASP A 45 20.36 -27.98 -0.17
C ASP A 45 20.97 -26.92 -1.08
N HIS A 46 20.67 -25.63 -0.86
CA HIS A 46 21.21 -24.54 -1.66
C HIS A 46 22.75 -24.57 -1.68
N GLU A 47 23.35 -24.54 -2.88
CA GLU A 47 24.79 -24.73 -3.11
C GLU A 47 25.68 -23.83 -2.23
N LYS A 48 25.25 -22.58 -2.05
CA LYS A 48 25.91 -21.60 -1.18
C LYS A 48 25.35 -21.71 0.23
N ALA A 49 26.16 -22.18 1.18
CA ALA A 49 25.78 -22.32 2.60
C ALA A 49 25.20 -21.03 3.22
N ARG A 50 25.73 -19.84 2.84
CA ARG A 50 25.22 -18.54 3.34
C ARG A 50 23.81 -18.17 2.83
N MET A 51 23.29 -18.92 1.86
CA MET A 51 21.95 -18.75 1.29
C MET A 51 21.00 -19.88 1.72
N GLN A 52 21.41 -20.74 2.66
CA GLN A 52 20.53 -21.70 3.33
C GLN A 52 19.79 -20.98 4.46
N TYR A 53 18.50 -20.75 4.26
CA TYR A 53 17.67 -20.01 5.20
C TYR A 53 17.49 -20.79 6.49
N LYS A 54 17.46 -20.07 7.61
CA LYS A 54 17.04 -20.60 8.91
C LYS A 54 15.60 -20.22 9.24
N LEU A 55 15.13 -19.14 8.61
CA LEU A 55 13.85 -18.49 8.84
C LEU A 55 13.58 -17.61 7.61
N ILE A 56 12.33 -17.57 7.16
CA ILE A 56 11.89 -16.68 6.07
C ILE A 56 11.10 -15.52 6.66
N GLN A 57 10.21 -15.77 7.62
CA GLN A 57 9.43 -14.75 8.31
C GLN A 57 10.02 -14.39 9.68
N SER A 58 10.20 -13.10 9.97
CA SER A 58 10.63 -12.66 11.30
C SER A 58 9.66 -13.15 12.40
N LYS A 59 10.21 -13.60 13.53
CA LYS A 59 9.44 -14.00 14.72
C LYS A 59 9.14 -12.86 15.69
N VAL A 60 9.72 -11.69 15.45
CA VAL A 60 9.70 -10.55 16.40
C VAL A 60 9.23 -9.25 15.75
N LEU A 61 9.04 -9.25 14.44
CA LEU A 61 8.52 -8.11 13.69
C LEU A 61 7.08 -8.42 13.30
N ASP A 62 6.15 -7.58 13.73
CA ASP A 62 4.77 -7.65 13.24
C ASP A 62 4.64 -6.81 11.96
N LYS A 63 4.36 -7.46 10.83
CA LYS A 63 4.12 -6.75 9.56
C LYS A 63 2.91 -5.84 9.64
N ASN A 64 1.92 -6.13 10.49
CA ASN A 64 0.79 -5.22 10.67
C ASN A 64 1.26 -3.88 11.23
N GLU A 65 2.18 -3.86 12.20
CA GLU A 65 2.74 -2.63 12.74
C GLU A 65 3.55 -1.84 11.70
N VAL A 66 4.30 -2.54 10.84
CA VAL A 66 5.11 -1.91 9.79
C VAL A 66 4.24 -1.24 8.72
N PHE A 67 3.12 -1.86 8.34
CA PHE A 67 2.29 -1.43 7.21
C PHE A 67 1.07 -0.60 7.61
N ARG A 68 0.67 -0.57 8.88
CA ARG A 68 -0.49 0.22 9.32
C ARG A 68 -0.35 1.74 9.10
N PRO A 69 0.81 2.38 9.36
CA PRO A 69 0.92 3.84 9.32
C PRO A 69 0.58 4.49 7.97
N LEU A 70 0.94 3.83 6.85
CA LEU A 70 0.68 4.33 5.49
C LEU A 70 -0.48 3.61 4.79
N TYR A 71 -1.18 2.72 5.49
CA TYR A 71 -2.31 1.99 4.92
C TYR A 71 -3.43 2.92 4.42
N PRO A 72 -3.84 3.99 5.13
CA PRO A 72 -4.90 4.88 4.66
C PRO A 72 -4.61 5.47 3.28
N GLU A 73 -3.40 5.96 3.05
CA GLU A 73 -2.98 6.58 1.80
C GLU A 73 -2.90 5.55 0.67
N VAL A 74 -2.42 4.34 0.97
CA VAL A 74 -2.31 3.27 -0.03
C VAL A 74 -3.69 2.68 -0.37
N ALA A 75 -4.60 2.60 0.59
CA ALA A 75 -5.95 2.06 0.39
C ALA A 75 -6.81 2.93 -0.53
N GLU A 76 -6.55 4.24 -0.59
CA GLU A 76 -7.18 5.16 -1.54
C GLU A 76 -6.66 4.99 -2.98
N PHE A 77 -5.48 4.40 -3.16
CA PHE A 77 -4.85 4.20 -4.46
C PHE A 77 -5.35 2.91 -5.12
N SER A 78 -6.16 3.03 -6.18
CA SER A 78 -6.88 1.89 -6.77
C SER A 78 -6.02 1.06 -7.73
N ASP A 79 -6.45 -0.18 -8.02
CA ASP A 79 -5.89 -0.99 -9.12
C ASP A 79 -5.95 -0.25 -10.48
N THR A 80 -6.99 0.56 -10.69
CA THR A 80 -7.14 1.37 -11.91
C THR A 80 -6.04 2.43 -11.99
N ASP A 81 -5.75 3.12 -10.89
CA ASP A 81 -4.65 4.10 -10.83
C ASP A 81 -3.30 3.41 -11.04
N TYR A 82 -3.10 2.25 -10.40
CA TYR A 82 -1.91 1.45 -10.56
C TYR A 82 -1.65 1.07 -12.03
N GLU A 83 -2.63 0.47 -12.71
CA GLU A 83 -2.47 0.06 -14.11
C GLU A 83 -2.33 1.27 -15.06
N ALA A 84 -2.98 2.39 -14.76
CA ALA A 84 -2.84 3.63 -15.55
C ALA A 84 -1.42 4.24 -15.44
N LEU A 85 -0.81 4.20 -14.26
CA LEU A 85 0.53 4.76 -14.03
C LEU A 85 1.67 3.81 -14.40
N LYS A 86 1.42 2.50 -14.40
CA LYS A 86 2.39 1.45 -14.73
C LYS A 86 3.23 1.71 -15.98
N PRO A 87 2.69 2.05 -17.16
CA PRO A 87 3.50 2.31 -18.36
C PRO A 87 4.37 3.58 -18.25
N LEU A 88 4.07 4.48 -17.32
CA LEU A 88 4.82 5.72 -17.11
C LEU A 88 5.95 5.58 -16.07
N ILE A 89 5.92 4.52 -15.25
CA ILE A 89 6.82 4.33 -14.11
C ILE A 89 7.58 3.01 -14.20
N LEU A 90 6.89 1.88 -14.41
CA LEU A 90 7.52 0.56 -14.39
C LEU A 90 8.37 0.34 -15.65
N GLU A 91 9.56 -0.23 -15.46
CA GLU A 91 10.58 -0.40 -16.51
C GLU A 91 11.00 0.91 -17.20
N GLN A 92 10.70 2.07 -16.62
CA GLN A 92 11.17 3.36 -17.10
C GLN A 92 12.46 3.76 -16.39
N ASN A 93 13.42 4.31 -17.15
CA ASN A 93 14.62 4.87 -16.55
C ASN A 93 14.31 6.19 -15.82
N ILE A 94 15.18 6.56 -14.86
CA ILE A 94 15.00 7.75 -14.03
C ILE A 94 14.81 9.02 -14.88
N PRO A 95 15.61 9.30 -15.93
CA PRO A 95 15.38 10.48 -16.79
C PRO A 95 14.00 10.53 -17.44
N ALA A 96 13.48 9.39 -17.92
CA ALA A 96 12.14 9.31 -18.51
C ALA A 96 11.06 9.66 -17.48
N ILE A 97 11.16 9.13 -16.26
CA ILE A 97 10.23 9.47 -15.17
C ILE A 97 10.29 10.97 -14.85
N GLN A 98 11.49 11.56 -14.76
CA GLN A 98 11.63 13.01 -14.50
C GLN A 98 11.02 13.88 -15.62
N LEU A 99 11.11 13.44 -16.89
CA LEU A 99 10.42 14.11 -18.00
C LEU A 99 8.89 14.05 -17.86
N GLN A 100 8.32 12.93 -17.40
CA GLN A 100 6.88 12.84 -17.12
C GLN A 100 6.47 13.77 -15.96
N VAL A 101 7.32 13.92 -14.94
CA VAL A 101 7.10 14.90 -13.86
C VAL A 101 7.16 16.34 -14.39
N ALA A 102 8.20 16.68 -15.15
CA ALA A 102 8.36 18.01 -15.73
C ALA A 102 7.23 18.41 -16.70
N SER A 103 6.63 17.42 -17.38
CA SER A 103 5.47 17.63 -18.26
C SER A 103 4.12 17.60 -17.53
N GLY A 104 4.11 17.42 -16.21
CA GLY A 104 2.90 17.42 -15.37
C GLY A 104 2.06 16.13 -15.46
N LYS A 105 2.56 15.08 -16.13
CA LYS A 105 1.87 13.79 -16.26
C LYS A 105 2.02 12.92 -15.00
N LEU A 106 3.12 13.08 -14.27
CA LEU A 106 3.37 12.46 -12.97
C LEU A 106 3.62 13.52 -11.90
N THR A 107 3.33 13.15 -10.66
CA THR A 107 3.79 13.87 -9.46
C THR A 107 4.63 12.92 -8.61
N TYR A 108 5.50 13.45 -7.75
CA TYR A 108 6.27 12.58 -6.84
C TYR A 108 5.38 11.78 -5.90
N GLU A 109 4.27 12.37 -5.44
CA GLU A 109 3.25 11.66 -4.67
C GLU A 109 2.70 10.44 -5.42
N LYS A 110 2.31 10.59 -6.69
CA LYS A 110 1.85 9.46 -7.52
C LYS A 110 2.92 8.39 -7.72
N ILE A 111 4.18 8.78 -7.83
CA ILE A 111 5.30 7.84 -7.95
C ILE A 111 5.48 7.05 -6.65
N VAL A 112 5.42 7.72 -5.50
CA VAL A 112 5.54 7.09 -4.19
C VAL A 112 4.37 6.16 -3.94
N LEU A 113 3.13 6.60 -4.14
CA LEU A 113 1.93 5.78 -3.99
C LEU A 113 1.95 4.56 -4.93
N PHE A 114 2.43 4.71 -6.16
CA PHE A 114 2.60 3.58 -7.08
C PHE A 114 3.51 2.49 -6.51
N TYR A 115 4.66 2.87 -5.92
CA TYR A 115 5.57 1.89 -5.32
C TYR A 115 5.08 1.36 -3.98
N LEU A 116 4.48 2.19 -3.12
CA LEU A 116 3.86 1.73 -1.87
C LEU A 116 2.75 0.72 -2.17
N TYR A 117 1.86 1.02 -3.13
CA TYR A 117 0.82 0.10 -3.57
C TYR A 117 1.40 -1.27 -4.00
N ARG A 118 2.49 -1.27 -4.79
CA ARG A 118 3.18 -2.52 -5.16
C ARG A 118 3.77 -3.23 -3.94
N ILE A 119 4.41 -2.50 -3.04
CA ILE A 119 4.98 -3.06 -1.82
C ILE A 119 3.87 -3.74 -1.00
N TYR A 120 2.74 -3.09 -0.77
CA TYR A 120 1.60 -3.69 -0.04
C TYR A 120 1.05 -4.91 -0.78
N LYS A 121 0.85 -4.80 -2.09
CA LYS A 121 0.32 -5.88 -2.93
C LYS A 121 1.16 -7.17 -2.90
N TYR A 122 2.48 -7.04 -2.87
CA TYR A 122 3.38 -8.20 -2.92
C TYR A 122 3.92 -8.61 -1.55
N GLU A 123 4.17 -7.69 -0.61
CA GLU A 123 4.73 -8.04 0.70
C GLU A 123 3.70 -8.56 1.71
N LEU A 124 2.42 -8.23 1.55
CA LEU A 124 1.33 -8.71 2.40
C LEU A 124 0.71 -10.03 1.91
N ASP A 125 0.98 -10.43 0.66
CA ASP A 125 0.57 -11.73 0.13
C ASP A 125 1.67 -12.77 0.37
N ASN A 126 1.37 -13.78 1.20
CA ASN A 126 2.29 -14.86 1.56
C ASN A 126 2.79 -15.67 0.34
N SER A 127 2.07 -15.65 -0.78
CA SER A 127 2.48 -16.35 -2.00
C SER A 127 3.48 -15.54 -2.87
N THR A 128 3.62 -14.24 -2.63
CA THR A 128 4.48 -13.36 -3.43
C THR A 128 5.50 -12.56 -2.63
N THR A 129 5.39 -12.53 -1.30
CA THR A 129 6.28 -11.79 -0.42
C THR A 129 7.73 -12.25 -0.56
N LEU A 130 8.63 -11.27 -0.57
CA LEU A 130 10.07 -11.50 -0.49
C LEU A 130 10.60 -11.28 0.93
N ASN A 131 9.74 -10.86 1.86
CA ASN A 131 10.09 -10.50 3.24
C ASN A 131 11.22 -9.46 3.29
N THR A 132 11.17 -8.45 2.41
CA THR A 132 12.27 -7.47 2.26
C THR A 132 12.05 -6.17 3.02
N VAL A 133 10.83 -5.90 3.46
CA VAL A 133 10.46 -4.64 4.14
C VAL A 133 10.47 -4.83 5.65
N ILE A 134 11.37 -4.12 6.32
CA ILE A 134 11.49 -4.12 7.79
C ILE A 134 10.87 -2.88 8.44
N ALA A 135 10.70 -1.79 7.68
CA ALA A 135 10.13 -0.53 8.11
C ALA A 135 9.65 0.27 6.89
N LEU A 136 8.64 1.09 7.09
CA LEU A 136 8.20 2.15 6.18
C LEU A 136 8.38 3.50 6.89
N ASN A 137 8.72 4.53 6.13
CA ASN A 137 8.99 5.89 6.65
C ASN A 137 7.71 6.71 6.80
#